data_AF-A0A554RN31-F1
#
_entry.id   AF-A0A554RN31-F1
#
_cell.length_a   1.000
_cell.length_b   1.000
_cell.length_c   1.000
_cell.angle_alpha   90.00
_cell.angle_beta   90.00
_cell.angle_gamma   90.00
#
_symmetry.space_group_name_H-M   'P 1'
#
loop_
_entity.id
_entity.type
_entity.pdbx_description
1 polymer ?
#
loop_
_entity_poly.entity_id
_entity_poly.type
_entity_poly.pdbx_seq_one_letter_code
_entity_poly.pdbx_strand_id
1 'polypeptide(L)'
;MSGKDFAGAEAEASTSAKILYKPVGIVSSVIAGVVAGFAFKQIWKRVSPNSEGDAPGPLESEFSLKEILLAAVLQGAIFSVVKALVQRQGARAFQKATGEWPGN
;
A
#
# COMPACT_ATOMS: atom_id res chain seq x y z
N MET A 1 -8.48 30.04 -23.59
CA MET A 1 -7.65 29.03 -22.90
C MET A 1 -8.34 27.68 -23.00
N SER A 2 -7.65 26.68 -23.56
CA SER A 2 -8.16 25.34 -23.87
C SER A 2 -7.77 24.37 -22.74
N GLY A 3 -8.76 23.84 -22.01
CA GLY A 3 -8.60 22.79 -21.00
C GLY A 3 -9.01 21.42 -21.53
N LYS A 4 -8.37 20.99 -22.62
CA LYS A 4 -8.45 19.61 -23.10
C LYS A 4 -7.38 18.78 -22.39
N ASP A 5 -7.64 17.48 -22.25
CA ASP A 5 -6.66 16.42 -21.98
C ASP A 5 -6.50 15.91 -20.53
N PHE A 6 -7.58 15.48 -19.86
CA PHE A 6 -7.46 14.42 -18.81
C PHE A 6 -8.61 13.40 -18.78
N ALA A 7 -9.53 13.42 -19.76
CA ALA A 7 -10.64 12.47 -19.84
C ALA A 7 -10.56 11.65 -21.13
N GLY A 8 -9.52 10.82 -21.23
CA GLY A 8 -9.29 9.91 -22.35
C GLY A 8 -9.28 8.46 -21.89
N ALA A 9 -10.33 7.73 -22.28
CA ALA A 9 -10.44 6.26 -22.32
C ALA A 9 -10.56 5.49 -20.99
N GLU A 10 -11.75 5.55 -20.38
CA GLU A 10 -12.30 4.36 -19.73
C GLU A 10 -13.56 3.95 -20.51
N ALA A 11 -13.32 3.31 -21.66
CA ALA A 11 -14.37 2.62 -22.39
C ALA A 11 -14.85 1.43 -21.54
N GLU A 12 -16.17 1.30 -21.43
CA GLU A 12 -16.88 0.38 -20.54
C GLU A 12 -16.33 -1.05 -20.48
N ALA A 13 -15.68 -1.40 -19.38
CA ALA A 13 -15.64 -2.80 -18.93
C ALA A 13 -16.96 -3.12 -18.21
N SER A 14 -17.73 -4.07 -18.76
CA SER A 14 -19.06 -4.43 -18.26
C SER A 14 -19.03 -4.83 -16.77
N THR A 15 -20.10 -4.49 -16.06
CA THR A 15 -20.29 -4.63 -14.61
C THR A 15 -19.92 -6.02 -14.06
N SER A 16 -20.04 -7.08 -14.86
CA SER A 16 -19.66 -8.46 -14.51
C SER A 16 -18.15 -8.67 -14.39
N ALA A 17 -17.34 -8.02 -15.23
CA ALA A 17 -15.87 -8.06 -15.12
C ALA A 17 -15.36 -7.31 -13.88
N LYS A 18 -16.04 -6.20 -13.51
CA LYS A 18 -15.73 -5.42 -12.30
C LYS A 18 -16.07 -6.16 -11.00
N ILE A 19 -17.09 -7.03 -11.00
CA ILE A 19 -17.47 -7.84 -9.83
C ILE A 19 -16.53 -9.04 -9.68
N LEU A 20 -16.05 -9.64 -10.78
CA LEU A 20 -15.15 -10.80 -10.72
C LEU A 20 -13.71 -10.43 -10.32
N TYR A 21 -13.25 -9.19 -10.57
CA TYR A 21 -11.89 -8.74 -10.20
C TYR A 21 -11.77 -8.10 -8.81
N LYS A 22 -12.90 -7.65 -8.22
CA LYS A 22 -12.95 -7.07 -6.87
C LYS A 22 -12.36 -7.96 -5.76
N PRO A 23 -12.59 -9.28 -5.71
CA PRO A 23 -12.06 -10.15 -4.66
C PRO A 23 -10.53 -10.20 -4.68
N VAL A 24 -9.92 -10.24 -5.86
CA VAL A 24 -8.47 -10.37 -6.01
C VAL A 24 -7.75 -9.13 -5.51
N GLY A 25 -8.27 -7.94 -5.82
CA GLY A 25 -7.73 -6.68 -5.31
C GLY A 25 -7.81 -6.57 -3.79
N ILE A 26 -8.92 -7.00 -3.20
CA ILE A 26 -9.12 -7.00 -1.74
C ILE A 26 -8.18 -8.00 -1.06
N VAL A 27 -8.15 -9.25 -1.51
CA VAL A 27 -7.28 -10.30 -0.94
C VAL A 27 -5.81 -9.90 -1.04
N SER A 28 -5.38 -9.37 -2.18
CA SER A 28 -4.01 -8.87 -2.37
C SER A 28 -3.69 -7.71 -1.44
N SER A 29 -4.66 -6.82 -1.19
CA SER A 29 -4.48 -5.69 -0.26
C SER A 29 -4.37 -6.14 1.20
N VAL A 30 -5.13 -7.15 1.60
CA VAL A 30 -5.03 -7.74 2.95
C VAL A 30 -3.67 -8.40 3.14
N ILE A 31 -3.22 -9.20 2.19
CA ILE A 31 -1.90 -9.84 2.23
C ILE A 31 -0.80 -8.79 2.32
N ALA A 32 -0.87 -7.75 1.48
CA ALA A 32 0.09 -6.64 1.52
C ALA A 32 0.09 -5.93 2.87
N GLY A 33 -1.08 -5.69 3.47
CA GLY A 33 -1.22 -5.09 4.80
C GLY A 33 -0.59 -5.95 5.91
N VAL A 34 -0.80 -7.26 5.89
CA VAL A 34 -0.20 -8.20 6.85
C VAL A 34 1.32 -8.19 6.75
N VAL A 35 1.86 -8.28 5.52
CA VAL A 35 3.31 -8.24 5.27
C VAL A 35 3.91 -6.91 5.74
N ALA A 36 3.26 -5.79 5.41
CA ALA A 36 3.70 -4.47 5.84
C ALA A 36 3.69 -4.34 7.37
N GLY A 37 2.66 -4.87 8.05
CA GLY A 37 2.57 -4.86 9.51
C GLY A 37 3.70 -5.65 10.18
N PHE A 38 4.05 -6.83 9.65
CA PHE A 38 5.19 -7.60 10.17
C PHE A 38 6.52 -6.87 9.94
N ALA A 39 6.74 -6.31 8.75
CA ALA A 39 7.94 -5.56 8.43
C ALA A 39 8.09 -4.34 9.36
N PHE A 40 7.00 -3.60 9.58
CA PHE A 40 6.97 -2.47 10.50
C PHE A 40 7.37 -2.85 11.92
N LYS A 41 6.77 -3.89 12.50
CA LYS A 41 7.14 -4.37 13.84
C LYS A 41 8.62 -4.72 13.94
N GLN A 42 9.18 -5.40 12.93
CA GLN A 42 10.59 -5.82 12.94
C GLN A 42 11.57 -4.67 12.78
N ILE A 43 11.22 -3.66 11.99
CA ILE A 43 12.04 -2.46 11.80
C ILE A 43 11.93 -1.58 13.03
N TRP A 44 10.73 -1.35 13.57
CA TRP A 44 10.52 -0.54 14.78
C TRP A 44 11.35 -1.03 15.96
N LYS A 45 11.33 -2.35 16.23
CA LYS A 45 12.15 -2.98 17.29
C LYS A 45 13.66 -2.75 17.13
N ARG A 46 14.14 -2.50 15.92
CA ARG A 46 15.56 -2.22 15.65
C ARG A 46 15.90 -0.74 15.78
N VAL A 47 14.99 0.14 15.35
CA VAL A 47 15.25 1.59 15.34
C VAL A 47 14.86 2.27 16.65
N SER A 48 14.04 1.62 17.50
CA SER A 48 13.70 2.10 18.84
C SER A 48 14.37 1.26 19.93
N PRO A 49 15.66 1.49 20.24
CA PRO A 49 16.39 0.74 21.25
C PRO A 49 15.88 0.96 22.69
N ASN A 50 15.09 2.01 22.93
CA ASN A 50 14.56 2.36 24.26
C ASN A 50 13.05 2.07 24.40
N SER A 51 12.37 1.60 23.35
CA SER A 51 10.96 1.20 23.47
C SER A 51 10.88 -0.30 23.78
N GLU A 52 10.55 -0.63 25.03
CA GLU A 52 10.14 -1.98 25.43
C GLU A 52 8.74 -2.29 24.87
N GLY A 53 8.55 -2.35 23.55
CA GLY A 53 7.20 -2.59 23.03
C GLY A 53 6.99 -2.47 21.52
N ASP A 54 5.72 -2.60 21.15
CA ASP A 54 5.22 -2.25 19.81
C ASP A 54 5.31 -0.73 19.60
N ALA A 55 5.14 -0.29 18.35
CA ALA A 55 5.19 1.15 18.04
C ALA A 55 4.04 1.91 18.71
N PRO A 56 4.27 3.16 19.15
CA PRO A 56 3.29 3.95 19.88
C PRO A 56 2.04 4.21 19.03
N GLY A 57 0.88 4.02 19.64
CA GLY A 57 -0.41 4.35 19.05
C GLY A 57 -0.72 5.84 19.16
N PRO A 58 -1.60 6.37 18.28
CA PRO A 58 -1.98 7.79 18.29
C PRO A 58 -2.79 8.20 19.54
N LEU A 59 -3.31 7.24 20.30
CA LEU A 59 -4.11 7.47 21.50
C LEU A 59 -3.33 7.24 22.80
N GLU A 60 -2.07 6.81 22.71
CA GLU A 60 -1.24 6.49 23.88
C GLU A 60 -0.63 7.78 24.45
N SER A 61 -1.11 8.19 25.64
CA SER A 61 -0.73 9.47 26.26
C SER A 61 0.67 9.49 26.88
N GLU A 62 1.28 8.31 27.07
CA GLU A 62 2.62 8.15 27.64
C GLU A 62 3.74 8.50 26.65
N PHE A 63 3.44 8.53 25.34
CA PHE A 63 4.41 8.84 24.30
C PHE A 63 4.32 10.30 23.86
N SER A 64 5.47 10.89 23.54
CA SER A 64 5.51 12.24 23.00
C SER A 64 4.93 12.27 21.58
N LEU A 65 4.34 13.41 21.19
CA LEU A 65 3.84 13.61 19.82
C LEU A 65 4.92 13.34 18.77
N LYS A 66 6.18 13.67 19.06
CA LYS A 66 7.32 13.41 18.19
C LYS A 66 7.52 11.92 17.91
N GLU A 67 7.41 11.08 18.94
CA GLU A 67 7.56 9.63 18.82
C GLU A 67 6.40 9.02 18.04
N ILE A 68 5.17 9.46 18.30
CA ILE A 68 3.97 9.05 17.56
C ILE A 68 4.11 9.40 16.08
N LEU A 69 4.55 10.62 15.76
CA LEU A 69 4.75 11.06 14.37
C LEU A 69 5.87 10.26 13.68
N LEU A 70 6.97 9.97 14.39
CA LEU A 70 8.05 9.16 13.84
C LEU A 70 7.59 7.73 13.52
N ALA A 71 6.82 7.12 14.42
CA ALA A 71 6.21 5.81 14.20
C ALA A 71 5.26 5.83 12.99
N ALA A 72 4.39 6.84 12.90
CA ALA A 72 3.44 6.98 11.80
C ALA A 72 4.14 7.15 10.44
N VAL A 73 5.19 7.98 10.38
CA VAL A 73 6.00 8.17 9.17
C VAL A 73 6.66 6.86 8.75
N LEU A 74 7.29 6.14 9.68
CA LEU A 74 7.93 4.86 9.37
C LEU A 74 6.91 3.83 8.87
N GLN A 75 5.74 3.74 9.51
CA GLN A 75 4.67 2.85 9.10
C GLN A 75 4.18 3.19 7.68
N GLY A 76 3.95 4.47 7.40
CA GLY A 76 3.54 4.95 6.07
C GLY A 76 4.59 4.67 5.00
N ALA A 77 5.87 4.89 5.30
CA ALA A 77 6.98 4.59 4.41
C ALA A 77 7.01 3.09 4.05
N ILE A 78 6.93 2.20 5.03
CA ILE A 78 6.95 0.75 4.80
C ILE A 78 5.73 0.32 3.98
N PHE A 79 4.53 0.80 4.34
CA PHE A 79 3.32 0.46 3.62
C PHE A 79 3.37 0.91 2.17
N SER A 80 3.86 2.13 1.90
CA SER A 80 3.99 2.64 0.53
C SER A 80 4.97 1.83 -0.30
N VAL A 81 6.11 1.40 0.27
CA VAL A 81 7.09 0.54 -0.41
C VAL A 81 6.48 -0.82 -0.75
N VAL A 82 5.84 -1.49 0.22
CA VAL A 82 5.18 -2.79 -0.02
C VAL A 82 4.12 -2.66 -1.10
N LYS A 83 3.28 -1.62 -1.02
CA LYS A 83 2.25 -1.34 -2.04
C LYS A 83 2.86 -1.12 -3.42
N ALA A 84 3.94 -0.35 -3.53
CA ALA A 84 4.63 -0.12 -4.79
C ALA A 84 5.21 -1.42 -5.39
N LEU A 85 5.81 -2.27 -4.55
CA LEU A 85 6.33 -3.57 -4.97
C LEU A 85 5.21 -4.48 -5.48
N VAL A 86 4.10 -4.62 -4.73
CA VAL A 86 2.96 -5.43 -5.13
C VAL A 86 2.37 -4.94 -6.45
N GLN A 87 2.18 -3.64 -6.61
CA GLN A 87 1.69 -3.06 -7.87
C GLN A 87 2.64 -3.34 -9.03
N ARG A 88 3.95 -3.19 -8.83
CA ARG A 88 4.93 -3.43 -9.90
C ARG A 88 5.00 -4.90 -10.31
N GLN A 89 4.97 -5.81 -9.34
CA GLN A 89 4.99 -7.25 -9.61
C GLN A 89 3.67 -7.71 -10.25
N GLY A 90 2.54 -7.20 -9.77
CA GLY A 90 1.23 -7.42 -10.38
C GLY A 90 1.21 -6.95 -11.85
N ALA A 91 1.75 -5.77 -12.13
CA ALA A 91 1.84 -5.25 -13.48
C ALA A 91 2.70 -6.12 -14.41
N ARG A 92 3.84 -6.62 -13.91
CA ARG A 92 4.68 -7.58 -14.65
C ARG A 92 3.99 -8.91 -14.88
N ALA A 93 3.28 -9.43 -13.89
CA ALA A 93 2.54 -10.69 -14.01
C ALA A 93 1.42 -10.55 -15.05
N PHE A 94 0.69 -9.43 -15.04
CA PHE A 94 -0.32 -9.11 -16.05
C PHE A 94 0.32 -9.03 -17.45
N GLN A 95 1.40 -8.25 -17.60
CA GLN A 95 2.11 -8.15 -18.89
C GLN A 95 2.61 -9.49 -19.41
N LYS A 96 3.09 -10.38 -18.53
CA LYS A 96 3.49 -11.73 -18.93
C LYS A 96 2.30 -12.58 -19.40
N ALA A 97 1.12 -12.38 -18.82
CA ALA A 97 -0.07 -13.15 -19.15
C ALA A 97 -0.80 -12.64 -20.40
N THR A 98 -0.86 -11.33 -20.60
CA THR A 98 -1.64 -10.68 -21.67
C THR A 98 -0.77 -10.12 -22.80
N GLY A 99 0.53 -9.94 -22.58
CA GLY A 99 1.43 -9.25 -23.50
C GLY A 99 1.41 -7.72 -23.37
N GLU A 100 0.45 -7.15 -22.63
CA GLU A 100 0.24 -5.71 -22.52
C GLU A 100 0.58 -5.20 -21.12
N TRP A 101 1.22 -4.03 -21.05
CA TRP A 101 1.44 -3.37 -19.77
C TRP A 101 0.11 -2.78 -19.27
N PRO A 102 -0.30 -3.01 -18.01
CA PRO A 102 -1.60 -2.53 -17.52
C PRO A 102 -1.62 -1.06 -17.10
N GLY A 103 -0.47 -0.38 -17.14
CA GLY A 103 -0.40 1.06 -16.98
C GLY A 103 -0.49 1.74 -18.34
N ASN A 104 -1.17 2.88 -18.41
CA ASN A 104 -1.14 3.73 -19.59
C ASN A 104 0.18 4.50 -19.66
#